data_AF-A0A7W1KIG5-F1
#
_entry.id   AF-A0A7W1KIG5-F1
#
_cell.length_a   1.000
_cell.length_b   1.000
_cell.length_c   1.000
_cell.angle_alpha   90.00
_cell.angle_beta   90.00
_cell.angle_gamma   90.00
#
_symmetry.space_group_name_H-M   'P 1'
#
loop_
_entity.id
_entity.type
_entity.pdbx_description
1 polymer ?
#
loop_
_entity_poly.entity_id
_entity_poly.type
_entity_poly.pdbx_seq_one_letter_code
_entity_poly.pdbx_strand_id
1 'polypeptide(L)'
;MGGQKLIHQYVLEQLTGSIDARHAAKRQLRILFVVSVVSALLVFLVNPSNSLHIGLAVSLLLTGIPFGVIAQSLTMRLVLAREKLHLKRFLIGKKGYIAPKDHVLQEHADLFSIAANLVCQEPFLSPNNSTAAWHTFGTLSNVQGVAVYTGWFGNSSQPSAFLYGDLVALLDVSHDIWDLGHVRKIGDSDKERFSQTAAGWKQQQLLPIGLAYATLPVKIDPNDISSNDLSGHTILLGSLGIEGSLGTNNFLPIHPSQSIARASAAQVAITLALAFLTVVSVLADTLFGVPISVHPLHILVFGIFLAPLLLAVYSWDHAIKPSKFQKNPSFSDALWSATIITALSFGIYALYLYWQGSLTPASGSLLQQSGSALMILTFGLCLLVHLALSRVVIQKIKKSEHNPLFVLTWASSLLIILILSYSSGPLLVSGGLMAVGTALFFGAIHEIRAHGNRHHTRGHILELLKTS
;
A
#
# COMPACT_ATOMS: atom_id res chain seq x y z
N MET A 1 24.73 -18.53 -8.70
CA MET A 1 24.64 -17.24 -9.43
C MET A 1 23.21 -16.67 -9.58
N GLY A 2 22.12 -17.40 -9.27
CA GLY A 2 20.74 -16.89 -9.42
C GLY A 2 20.25 -15.88 -8.35
N GLY A 3 20.84 -15.86 -7.15
CA GLY A 3 20.37 -15.00 -6.04
C GLY A 3 20.71 -13.50 -6.19
N GLN A 4 21.82 -13.15 -6.85
CA GLN A 4 22.29 -11.77 -6.98
C GLN A 4 21.54 -10.96 -8.05
N LYS A 5 21.12 -11.60 -9.16
CA LYS A 5 20.22 -11.00 -10.15
C LYS A 5 18.86 -10.67 -9.51
N LEU A 6 18.40 -11.54 -8.61
CA LEU A 6 17.15 -11.39 -7.86
C LEU A 6 17.19 -10.19 -6.90
N ILE A 7 18.32 -9.89 -6.24
CA ILE A 7 18.42 -8.77 -5.30
C ILE A 7 18.44 -7.41 -6.03
N HIS A 8 19.20 -7.30 -7.14
CA HIS A 8 19.22 -6.06 -7.94
C HIS A 8 17.86 -5.79 -8.58
N GLN A 9 17.27 -6.82 -9.21
CA GLN A 9 15.92 -6.75 -9.74
C GLN A 9 14.90 -6.45 -8.63
N TYR A 10 15.05 -7.04 -7.44
CA TYR A 10 14.18 -6.77 -6.30
C TYR A 10 14.24 -5.32 -5.83
N VAL A 11 15.43 -4.70 -5.69
CA VAL A 11 15.48 -3.30 -5.22
C VAL A 11 15.02 -2.31 -6.30
N LEU A 12 15.35 -2.56 -7.57
CA LEU A 12 14.81 -1.76 -8.67
C LEU A 12 13.28 -1.92 -8.80
N GLU A 13 12.77 -3.15 -8.69
CA GLU A 13 11.33 -3.43 -8.63
C GLU A 13 10.73 -2.83 -7.36
N GLN A 14 11.42 -2.78 -6.20
CA GLN A 14 10.91 -2.12 -5.00
C GLN A 14 10.76 -0.61 -5.22
N LEU A 15 11.74 0.02 -5.87
CA LEU A 15 11.74 1.45 -6.18
C LEU A 15 10.69 1.80 -7.23
N THR A 16 10.56 1.01 -8.30
CA THR A 16 9.58 1.22 -9.38
C THR A 16 8.18 0.70 -9.03
N GLY A 17 8.08 -0.45 -8.39
CA GLY A 17 6.86 -1.04 -7.86
C GLY A 17 6.27 -0.27 -6.69
N SER A 18 7.06 0.51 -5.94
CA SER A 18 6.57 1.55 -5.03
C SER A 18 5.77 2.61 -5.78
N ILE A 19 6.20 2.98 -6.99
CA ILE A 19 5.54 3.96 -7.85
C ILE A 19 4.25 3.37 -8.44
N ASP A 20 4.30 2.16 -8.98
CA ASP A 20 3.10 1.47 -9.46
C ASP A 20 2.09 1.21 -8.34
N ALA A 21 2.57 0.86 -7.13
CA ALA A 21 1.73 0.74 -5.95
C ALA A 21 1.13 2.09 -5.54
N ARG A 22 1.88 3.20 -5.62
CA ARG A 22 1.36 4.56 -5.40
C ARG A 22 0.32 4.94 -6.44
N HIS A 23 0.51 4.62 -7.71
CA HIS A 23 -0.48 4.87 -8.77
C HIS A 23 -1.73 4.01 -8.60
N ALA A 24 -1.57 2.73 -8.27
CA ALA A 24 -2.66 1.82 -7.96
C ALA A 24 -3.45 2.30 -6.72
N ALA A 25 -2.74 2.72 -5.67
CA ALA A 25 -3.33 3.30 -4.46
C ALA A 25 -4.09 4.60 -4.78
N LYS A 26 -3.51 5.53 -5.54
CA LYS A 26 -4.18 6.76 -6.02
C LYS A 26 -5.44 6.43 -6.84
N ARG A 27 -5.38 5.44 -7.73
CA ARG A 27 -6.54 5.01 -8.53
C ARG A 27 -7.64 4.45 -7.65
N GLN A 28 -7.30 3.58 -6.70
CA GLN A 28 -8.25 3.04 -5.73
C GLN A 28 -8.85 4.13 -4.86
N LEU A 29 -8.07 5.14 -4.47
CA LEU A 29 -8.53 6.27 -3.67
C LEU A 29 -9.55 7.14 -4.43
N ARG A 30 -9.33 7.36 -5.73
CA ARG A 30 -10.32 8.03 -6.60
C ARG A 30 -11.62 7.23 -6.69
N ILE A 31 -11.52 5.91 -6.82
CA ILE A 31 -12.72 5.04 -6.85
C ILE A 31 -13.46 5.11 -5.51
N LEU A 32 -12.74 5.02 -4.39
CA LEU A 32 -13.31 5.16 -3.05
C LEU A 32 -13.99 6.51 -2.85
N PHE A 33 -13.35 7.60 -3.28
CA PHE A 33 -13.94 8.93 -3.25
C PHE A 33 -15.27 8.98 -4.01
N VAL A 34 -15.29 8.50 -5.26
CA VAL A 34 -16.51 8.48 -6.08
C VAL A 34 -17.59 7.64 -5.41
N VAL A 35 -17.27 6.44 -4.92
CA VAL A 35 -18.26 5.57 -4.28
C VAL A 35 -18.80 6.18 -3.00
N SER A 36 -17.95 6.76 -2.15
CA SER A 36 -18.39 7.42 -0.91
C SER A 36 -19.26 8.65 -1.19
N VAL A 37 -18.91 9.47 -2.18
CA VAL A 37 -19.70 10.64 -2.58
C VAL A 37 -21.06 10.21 -3.15
N VAL A 38 -21.08 9.23 -4.07
CA VAL A 38 -22.32 8.72 -4.65
C VAL A 38 -23.20 8.08 -3.58
N SER A 39 -22.62 7.29 -2.67
CA SER A 39 -23.37 6.66 -1.58
C SER A 39 -23.92 7.69 -0.59
N ALA A 40 -23.14 8.70 -0.23
CA ALA A 40 -23.59 9.79 0.62
C ALA A 40 -24.71 10.61 -0.03
N LEU A 41 -24.60 10.89 -1.34
CA LEU A 41 -25.62 11.57 -2.12
C LEU A 41 -26.91 10.74 -2.17
N LEU A 42 -26.81 9.44 -2.42
CA LEU A 42 -27.96 8.53 -2.41
C LEU A 42 -28.66 8.53 -1.05
N VAL A 43 -27.91 8.41 0.04
CA VAL A 43 -28.47 8.46 1.40
C VAL A 43 -29.15 9.81 1.68
N PHE A 44 -28.56 10.92 1.22
CA PHE A 44 -29.13 12.25 1.39
C PHE A 44 -30.41 12.47 0.57
N LEU A 45 -30.44 12.00 -0.69
CA LEU A 45 -31.59 12.15 -1.58
C LEU A 45 -32.80 11.34 -1.12
N VAL A 46 -32.57 10.22 -0.43
CA VAL A 46 -33.64 9.34 0.06
C VAL A 46 -34.49 10.01 1.16
N ASN A 47 -33.86 10.76 2.09
CA ASN A 47 -34.62 11.54 3.08
C ASN A 47 -33.78 12.72 3.64
N PRO A 48 -33.81 13.90 2.99
CA PRO A 48 -32.94 15.02 3.34
C PRO A 48 -33.28 15.68 4.68
N SER A 49 -34.47 15.45 5.22
CA SER A 49 -34.93 16.00 6.51
C SER A 49 -34.51 15.18 7.74
N ASN A 50 -34.03 13.94 7.55
CA ASN A 50 -33.71 13.07 8.67
C ASN A 50 -32.23 13.25 9.09
N SER A 51 -32.01 13.75 10.31
CA SER A 51 -30.67 13.99 10.87
C SER A 51 -29.81 12.72 10.93
N LEU A 52 -30.43 11.54 11.05
CA LEU A 52 -29.73 10.25 10.98
C LEU A 52 -29.16 9.99 9.57
N HIS A 53 -29.91 10.32 8.52
CA HIS A 53 -29.46 10.15 7.13
C HIS A 53 -28.31 11.11 6.81
N ILE A 54 -28.40 12.35 7.29
CA ILE A 54 -27.29 13.33 7.20
C ILE A 54 -26.05 12.79 7.93
N GLY A 55 -26.22 12.27 9.15
CA GLY A 55 -25.14 11.65 9.92
C GLY A 55 -24.47 10.49 9.19
N LEU A 56 -25.25 9.61 8.57
CA LEU A 56 -24.74 8.48 7.76
C LEU A 56 -23.97 8.96 6.52
N ALA A 57 -24.50 9.95 5.80
CA ALA A 57 -23.84 10.54 4.63
C ALA A 57 -22.49 11.19 5.01
N VAL A 58 -22.46 11.95 6.12
CA VAL A 58 -21.23 12.55 6.64
C VAL A 58 -20.23 11.49 7.10
N SER A 59 -20.67 10.46 7.81
CA SER A 59 -19.78 9.36 8.23
C SER A 59 -19.20 8.59 7.04
N LEU A 60 -19.94 8.41 5.95
CA LEU A 60 -19.43 7.79 4.72
C LEU A 60 -18.38 8.65 4.01
N LEU A 61 -18.59 9.96 3.96
CA LEU A 61 -17.62 10.91 3.39
C LEU A 61 -16.33 10.95 4.23
N LEU A 62 -16.46 10.97 5.55
CA LEU A 62 -15.32 10.95 6.46
C LEU A 62 -14.56 9.62 6.36
N THR A 63 -15.24 8.47 6.38
CA THR A 63 -14.56 7.16 6.32
C THR A 63 -13.91 6.86 4.98
N GLY A 64 -14.48 7.32 3.87
CA GLY A 64 -13.95 7.08 2.53
C GLY A 64 -12.72 7.92 2.16
N ILE A 65 -12.69 9.20 2.57
CA ILE A 65 -11.77 10.18 1.98
C ILE A 65 -10.49 10.35 2.84
N PRO A 66 -10.52 10.93 4.04
CA PRO A 66 -9.31 11.10 4.84
C PRO A 66 -8.75 9.77 5.36
N PHE A 67 -9.59 8.81 5.78
CA PHE A 67 -9.08 7.59 6.42
C PHE A 67 -8.51 6.56 5.45
N GLY A 68 -9.05 6.46 4.23
CA GLY A 68 -8.41 5.69 3.16
C GLY A 68 -6.99 6.21 2.86
N VAL A 69 -6.82 7.53 2.80
CA VAL A 69 -5.51 8.18 2.60
C VAL A 69 -4.58 7.92 3.79
N ILE A 70 -5.07 8.12 5.02
CA ILE A 70 -4.28 7.94 6.24
C ILE A 70 -3.83 6.49 6.37
N ALA A 71 -4.72 5.53 6.16
CA ALA A 71 -4.41 4.11 6.25
C ALA A 71 -3.39 3.66 5.18
N GLN A 72 -3.54 4.13 3.94
CA GLN A 72 -2.57 3.86 2.88
C GLN A 72 -1.21 4.52 3.16
N SER A 73 -1.20 5.77 3.63
CA SER A 73 0.01 6.50 4.02
C SER A 73 0.71 5.82 5.19
N LEU A 74 -0.04 5.41 6.22
CA LEU A 74 0.47 4.70 7.38
C LEU A 74 1.05 3.35 6.96
N THR A 75 0.33 2.57 6.15
CA THR A 75 0.83 1.30 5.60
C THR A 75 2.13 1.52 4.83
N MET A 76 2.19 2.56 3.98
CA MET A 76 3.42 2.89 3.24
C MET A 76 4.57 3.24 4.18
N ARG A 77 4.35 4.09 5.19
CA ARG A 77 5.37 4.48 6.17
C ARG A 77 5.85 3.30 7.00
N LEU A 78 4.94 2.42 7.45
CA LEU A 78 5.27 1.24 8.24
C LEU A 78 6.07 0.21 7.44
N VAL A 79 5.73 0.02 6.16
CA VAL A 79 6.50 -0.84 5.26
C VAL A 79 7.89 -0.25 4.99
N LEU A 80 8.00 1.07 4.77
CA LEU A 80 9.28 1.74 4.54
C LEU A 80 10.15 1.77 5.81
N ALA A 81 9.56 1.97 7.00
CA ALA A 81 10.27 2.00 8.27
C ALA A 81 10.92 0.65 8.67
N ARG A 82 10.51 -0.45 8.04
CA ARG A 82 11.11 -1.78 8.24
C ARG A 82 12.49 -1.92 7.59
N GLU A 83 12.79 -1.14 6.56
CA GLU A 83 14.04 -1.29 5.80
C GLU A 83 15.09 -0.29 6.31
N LYS A 84 15.96 -0.76 7.21
CA LYS A 84 17.20 -0.03 7.50
C LYS A 84 18.17 -0.26 6.36
N LEU A 85 18.33 0.74 5.51
CA LEU A 85 19.37 0.78 4.50
C LEU A 85 20.66 1.27 5.16
N HIS A 86 21.66 0.41 5.22
CA HIS A 86 22.96 0.78 5.77
C HIS A 86 23.87 1.18 4.62
N LEU A 87 24.31 2.43 4.61
CA LEU A 87 25.35 2.84 3.68
C LEU A 87 26.67 2.22 4.14
N LYS A 88 27.32 1.42 3.29
CA LYS A 88 28.60 0.78 3.63
C LYS A 88 29.77 1.33 2.85
N ARG A 89 29.55 1.65 1.58
CA ARG A 89 30.60 2.11 0.68
C ARG A 89 30.11 3.26 -0.16
N PHE A 90 31.04 4.10 -0.56
CA PHE A 90 30.79 5.21 -1.44
C PHE A 90 31.96 5.41 -2.38
N LEU A 91 31.69 5.72 -3.63
CA LEU A 91 32.69 5.92 -4.67
C LEU A 91 32.42 7.26 -5.34
N ILE A 92 33.38 8.16 -5.29
CA ILE A 92 33.33 9.49 -5.94
C ILE A 92 34.55 9.59 -6.83
N GLY A 93 34.33 9.79 -8.13
CA GLY A 93 35.43 9.86 -9.11
C GLY A 93 36.43 8.72 -8.93
N LYS A 94 37.69 9.07 -8.66
CA LYS A 94 38.75 8.07 -8.47
C LYS A 94 38.92 7.53 -7.04
N LYS A 95 38.16 7.99 -6.05
CA LYS A 95 38.34 7.59 -4.64
C LYS A 95 37.17 6.79 -4.11
N GLY A 96 37.48 5.64 -3.50
CA GLY A 96 36.52 4.86 -2.72
C GLY A 96 36.61 5.22 -1.24
N TYR A 97 35.46 5.31 -0.59
CA TYR A 97 35.29 5.62 0.82
C TYR A 97 34.48 4.51 1.49
N ILE A 98 34.82 4.23 2.74
CA ILE A 98 34.04 3.33 3.61
C ILE A 98 33.21 4.21 4.52
N ALA A 99 31.90 3.99 4.53
CA ALA A 99 31.01 4.74 5.41
C ALA A 99 31.25 4.32 6.88
N PRO A 100 31.13 5.25 7.84
CA PRO A 100 31.20 4.89 9.26
C PRO A 100 30.13 3.85 9.60
N LYS A 101 30.47 2.93 10.53
CA LYS A 101 29.74 1.67 10.77
C LYS A 101 28.24 1.80 11.09
N ASP A 102 27.75 2.99 11.41
CA ASP A 102 26.40 3.23 11.93
C ASP A 102 25.55 4.22 11.09
N HIS A 103 25.93 4.53 9.85
CA HIS A 103 25.10 5.39 8.99
C HIS A 103 23.89 4.64 8.41
N VAL A 104 22.74 4.82 9.06
CA VAL A 104 21.43 4.36 8.60
C VAL A 104 20.81 5.46 7.74
N LEU A 105 20.53 5.15 6.48
CA LEU A 105 19.69 5.98 5.63
C LEU A 105 18.25 5.77 6.10
N GLN A 106 17.65 6.79 6.72
CA GLN A 106 16.28 6.71 7.23
C GLN A 106 15.26 7.06 6.14
N GLU A 107 15.61 7.90 5.17
CA GLU A 107 14.73 8.31 4.07
C GLU A 107 15.46 8.48 2.72
N HIS A 108 14.70 8.52 1.61
CA HIS A 108 15.24 8.87 0.28
C HIS A 108 15.86 10.28 0.26
N ALA A 109 15.39 11.16 1.15
CA ALA A 109 15.95 12.48 1.38
C ALA A 109 17.41 12.44 1.86
N ASP A 110 17.87 11.33 2.46
CA ASP A 110 19.26 11.19 2.90
C ASP A 110 20.22 10.85 1.75
N LEU A 111 19.76 10.05 0.77
CA LEU A 111 20.51 9.83 -0.48
C LEU A 111 20.66 11.14 -1.26
N PHE A 112 19.59 11.94 -1.22
CA PHE A 112 19.55 13.27 -1.81
C PHE A 112 20.45 14.26 -1.06
N SER A 113 20.43 14.27 0.28
CA SER A 113 21.32 15.12 1.07
C SER A 113 22.78 14.75 0.84
N ILE A 114 23.10 13.46 0.69
CA ILE A 114 24.44 13.00 0.32
C ILE A 114 24.83 13.50 -1.09
N ALA A 115 23.94 13.38 -2.07
CA ALA A 115 24.18 13.87 -3.43
C ALA A 115 24.34 15.40 -3.49
N ALA A 116 23.52 16.14 -2.75
CA ALA A 116 23.59 17.59 -2.61
C ALA A 116 24.87 18.04 -1.88
N ASN A 117 25.24 17.35 -0.78
CA ASN A 117 26.46 17.63 -0.02
C ASN A 117 27.73 17.40 -0.84
N LEU A 118 27.73 16.38 -1.72
CA LEU A 118 28.83 16.12 -2.65
C LEU A 118 29.11 17.26 -3.63
N VAL A 119 28.04 17.92 -4.08
CA VAL A 119 28.10 18.99 -5.08
C VAL A 119 28.46 20.32 -4.41
N CYS A 120 28.05 20.56 -3.16
CA CYS A 120 28.20 21.86 -2.51
C CYS A 120 29.56 22.12 -1.82
N GLN A 121 30.33 21.13 -1.39
CA GLN A 121 31.52 21.32 -0.53
C GLN A 121 31.34 22.32 0.65
N GLU A 122 30.12 22.59 1.11
CA GLU A 122 29.87 23.42 2.29
C GLU A 122 29.37 22.57 3.47
N PRO A 123 29.87 22.81 4.69
CA PRO A 123 29.46 22.09 5.89
C PRO A 123 28.07 22.55 6.33
N PHE A 124 27.14 21.60 6.49
CA PHE A 124 25.90 21.74 7.27
C PHE A 124 25.32 23.17 7.36
N LEU A 125 24.65 23.64 6.32
CA LEU A 125 23.67 24.71 6.51
C LEU A 125 22.40 24.08 7.08
N SER A 126 22.24 24.29 8.39
CA SER A 126 21.02 24.32 9.19
C SER A 126 19.71 23.92 8.46
N PRO A 127 18.93 22.95 8.99
CA PRO A 127 17.62 22.53 8.45
C PRO A 127 16.59 23.65 8.28
N ASN A 128 16.88 24.88 8.71
CA ASN A 128 15.88 25.92 8.89
C ASN A 128 15.84 27.02 7.82
N ASN A 129 16.81 27.14 6.89
CA ASN A 129 16.90 28.35 6.05
C ASN A 129 17.09 28.16 4.53
N SER A 130 17.04 26.95 3.97
CA SER A 130 16.91 26.79 2.51
C SER A 130 15.56 26.17 2.17
N THR A 131 14.60 27.01 1.82
CA THR A 131 13.34 26.57 1.20
C THR A 131 13.61 26.12 -0.22
N ALA A 132 14.25 24.95 -0.35
CA ALA A 132 14.34 24.26 -1.63
C ALA A 132 12.94 23.72 -1.96
N ALA A 133 12.26 24.39 -2.88
CA ALA A 133 10.94 23.99 -3.38
C ALA A 133 11.14 22.91 -4.45
N TRP A 134 11.08 21.65 -4.03
CA TRP A 134 11.18 20.46 -4.89
C TRP A 134 9.81 20.11 -5.43
N HIS A 135 9.66 20.03 -6.75
CA HIS A 135 8.31 19.99 -7.34
C HIS A 135 7.97 18.76 -8.16
N THR A 136 8.90 17.88 -8.54
CA THR A 136 8.49 16.73 -9.36
C THR A 136 9.33 15.47 -9.20
N PHE A 137 8.63 14.32 -9.25
CA PHE A 137 9.20 12.98 -9.29
C PHE A 137 8.70 12.26 -10.55
N GLY A 138 9.62 11.89 -11.45
CA GLY A 138 9.32 11.19 -12.70
C GLY A 138 10.27 10.03 -12.95
N THR A 139 9.83 9.04 -13.73
CA THR A 139 10.71 8.00 -14.29
C THR A 139 11.09 8.39 -15.71
N LEU A 140 12.37 8.35 -16.03
CA LEU A 140 12.88 8.54 -17.39
C LEU A 140 12.30 7.45 -18.31
N SER A 141 11.43 7.84 -19.24
CA SER A 141 10.71 6.91 -20.13
C SER A 141 11.63 5.99 -20.95
N ASN A 142 12.87 6.40 -21.19
CA ASN A 142 13.84 5.67 -22.00
C ASN A 142 14.98 5.01 -21.19
N VAL A 143 15.00 5.18 -19.85
CA VAL A 143 16.05 4.61 -18.99
C VAL A 143 15.40 3.89 -17.82
N GLN A 144 15.21 2.58 -17.97
CA GLN A 144 14.64 1.76 -16.89
C GLN A 144 15.54 1.84 -15.65
N GLY A 145 14.93 2.14 -14.50
CA GLY A 145 15.62 2.11 -13.21
C GLY A 145 16.27 3.41 -12.76
N VAL A 146 16.01 4.54 -13.43
CA VAL A 146 16.48 5.86 -13.00
C VAL A 146 15.29 6.74 -12.61
N ALA A 147 15.33 7.26 -11.39
CA ALA A 147 14.37 8.22 -10.87
C ALA A 147 14.98 9.62 -10.88
N VAL A 148 14.15 10.61 -11.20
CA VAL A 148 14.55 12.02 -11.36
C VAL A 148 13.82 12.88 -10.34
N TYR A 149 14.60 13.70 -9.62
CA TYR A 149 14.12 14.77 -8.76
C TYR A 149 14.49 16.11 -9.35
N THR A 150 13.51 16.99 -9.53
CA THR A 150 13.71 18.31 -10.13
C THR A 150 13.42 19.40 -9.11
N GLY A 151 14.23 20.45 -9.12
CA GLY A 151 14.03 21.60 -8.26
C GLY A 151 15.06 22.69 -8.45
N TRP A 152 14.89 23.77 -7.70
CA TRP A 152 15.82 24.89 -7.66
C TRP A 152 16.78 24.69 -6.50
N PHE A 153 18.09 24.72 -6.79
CA PHE A 153 19.12 24.42 -5.81
C PHE A 153 20.04 25.63 -5.61
N GLY A 154 20.11 26.14 -4.37
CA GLY A 154 20.86 27.33 -4.00
C GLY A 154 20.36 28.63 -4.64
N ASN A 155 21.25 29.61 -4.79
CA ASN A 155 21.00 30.87 -5.52
C ASN A 155 21.10 30.72 -7.05
N SER A 156 21.07 29.48 -7.57
CA SER A 156 21.19 29.28 -9.01
C SER A 156 19.94 29.78 -9.73
N SER A 157 20.13 30.53 -10.81
CA SER A 157 19.06 30.98 -11.69
C SER A 157 18.58 29.90 -12.66
N GLN A 158 19.05 28.65 -12.48
CA GLN A 158 18.75 27.52 -13.35
C GLN A 158 18.16 26.35 -12.56
N PRO A 159 17.07 25.73 -13.04
CA PRO A 159 16.57 24.51 -12.44
C PRO A 159 17.59 23.39 -12.57
N SER A 160 17.59 22.48 -11.61
CA SER A 160 18.50 21.34 -11.55
C SER A 160 17.71 20.04 -11.41
N ALA A 161 18.24 18.98 -12.01
CA ALA A 161 17.74 17.61 -11.87
C ALA A 161 18.79 16.76 -11.17
N PHE A 162 18.38 16.05 -10.12
CA PHE A 162 19.16 14.99 -9.49
C PHE A 162 18.61 13.65 -9.93
N LEU A 163 19.50 12.78 -10.41
CA LEU A 163 19.16 11.45 -10.88
C LEU A 163 19.79 10.42 -9.94
N TYR A 164 19.04 9.36 -9.64
CA TYR A 164 19.56 8.21 -8.92
C TYR A 164 18.94 6.92 -9.48
N GLY A 165 19.69 5.82 -9.45
CA GLY A 165 19.22 4.59 -10.09
C GLY A 165 20.30 3.53 -10.25
N ASP A 166 20.08 2.60 -11.18
CA ASP A 166 21.12 1.63 -11.56
C ASP A 166 22.36 2.38 -12.05
N LEU A 167 23.52 2.07 -11.47
CA LEU A 167 24.78 2.71 -11.83
C LEU A 167 25.10 2.54 -13.32
N VAL A 168 24.82 1.35 -13.89
CA VAL A 168 25.10 1.08 -15.30
C VAL A 168 24.23 1.95 -16.20
N ALA A 169 22.94 2.04 -15.90
CA ALA A 169 22.01 2.90 -16.63
C ALA A 169 22.40 4.38 -16.52
N LEU A 170 22.88 4.82 -15.35
CA LEU A 170 23.37 6.19 -15.17
C LEU A 170 24.68 6.47 -15.89
N LEU A 171 25.60 5.51 -15.98
CA LEU A 171 26.84 5.64 -16.75
C LEU A 171 26.59 5.79 -18.24
N ASP A 172 25.50 5.20 -18.75
CA ASP A 172 25.13 5.29 -20.16
C ASP A 172 24.60 6.68 -20.53
N VAL A 173 23.96 7.38 -19.59
CA VAL A 173 23.43 8.74 -19.81
C VAL A 173 24.34 9.86 -19.31
N SER A 174 25.36 9.55 -18.51
CA SER A 174 26.31 10.54 -18.00
C SER A 174 27.43 10.79 -18.99
N HIS A 175 27.68 12.06 -19.32
CA HIS A 175 28.81 12.47 -20.17
C HIS A 175 30.01 12.92 -19.36
N ASP A 176 29.74 13.55 -18.22
CA ASP A 176 30.75 14.09 -17.34
C ASP A 176 30.70 13.39 -15.98
N ILE A 177 31.78 13.49 -15.23
CA ILE A 177 31.92 12.97 -13.86
C ILE A 177 32.48 14.04 -12.95
N TRP A 178 31.94 14.09 -11.74
CA TRP A 178 32.47 14.85 -10.63
C TRP A 178 33.64 14.08 -9.98
N ASP A 179 34.85 14.62 -10.13
CA ASP A 179 36.08 14.05 -9.57
C ASP A 179 36.69 15.06 -8.60
N LEU A 180 36.24 14.98 -7.33
CA LEU A 180 36.81 15.73 -6.20
C LEU A 180 36.79 17.26 -6.35
N GLY A 181 35.68 17.83 -6.84
CA GLY A 181 35.53 19.27 -7.03
C GLY A 181 35.73 19.75 -8.47
N HIS A 182 36.07 18.84 -9.38
CA HIS A 182 36.20 19.14 -10.80
C HIS A 182 35.25 18.29 -11.65
N VAL A 183 34.68 18.90 -12.68
CA VAL A 183 33.89 18.21 -13.71
C VAL A 183 34.83 17.85 -14.86
N ARG A 184 34.84 16.60 -15.28
CA ARG A 184 35.59 16.13 -16.45
C ARG A 184 34.78 15.11 -17.24
N LYS A 185 35.10 14.92 -18.52
CA LYS A 185 34.47 13.88 -19.35
C LYS A 185 34.72 12.48 -18.78
N ILE A 186 33.69 11.64 -18.81
CA ILE A 186 33.79 10.21 -18.50
C ILE A 186 34.54 9.51 -19.63
N GLY A 187 35.65 8.86 -19.31
CA GLY A 187 36.36 7.97 -20.24
C GLY A 187 35.90 6.52 -20.13
N ASP A 188 36.26 5.70 -21.12
CA ASP A 188 35.98 4.25 -21.11
C ASP A 188 36.58 3.54 -19.88
N SER A 189 37.76 3.99 -19.44
CA SER A 189 38.42 3.48 -18.24
C SER A 189 37.64 3.78 -16.95
N ASP A 190 36.92 4.91 -16.88
CA ASP A 190 36.03 5.20 -15.75
C ASP A 190 34.81 4.29 -15.80
N LYS A 191 34.17 4.15 -16.97
CA LYS A 191 33.01 3.27 -17.15
C LYS A 191 33.32 1.83 -16.77
N GLU A 192 34.47 1.33 -17.21
CA GLU A 192 34.95 0.00 -16.86
C GLU A 192 35.18 -0.11 -15.35
N ARG A 193 35.84 0.87 -14.73
CA ARG A 193 36.10 0.88 -13.30
C ARG A 193 34.81 0.88 -12.46
N PHE A 194 33.83 1.73 -12.79
CA PHE A 194 32.56 1.76 -12.08
C PHE A 194 31.79 0.45 -12.28
N SER A 195 31.83 -0.13 -13.49
CA SER A 195 31.22 -1.43 -13.78
C SER A 195 31.87 -2.58 -12.99
N GLN A 196 33.20 -2.62 -12.92
CA GLN A 196 33.96 -3.58 -12.11
C GLN A 196 33.68 -3.39 -10.61
N THR A 197 33.60 -2.14 -10.14
CA THR A 197 33.29 -1.85 -8.74
C THR A 197 31.87 -2.29 -8.39
N ALA A 198 30.89 -2.01 -9.26
CA ALA A 198 29.52 -2.48 -9.09
C ALA A 198 29.43 -4.01 -9.09
N ALA A 199 30.19 -4.69 -9.95
CA ALA A 199 30.27 -6.16 -9.94
C ALA A 199 30.86 -6.67 -8.61
N GLY A 200 31.94 -6.06 -8.11
CA GLY A 200 32.54 -6.40 -6.83
C GLY A 200 31.62 -6.14 -5.63
N TRP A 201 30.87 -5.04 -5.65
CA TRP A 201 29.85 -4.74 -4.63
C TRP A 201 28.70 -5.75 -4.66
N LYS A 202 28.22 -6.13 -5.85
CA LYS A 202 27.23 -7.20 -6.00
C LYS A 202 27.73 -8.53 -5.42
N GLN A 203 29.01 -8.87 -5.60
CA GLN A 203 29.63 -10.04 -4.97
C GLN A 203 29.60 -9.98 -3.44
N GLN A 204 29.77 -8.78 -2.87
CA GLN A 204 29.70 -8.50 -1.44
C GLN A 204 28.28 -8.29 -0.92
N GLN A 205 27.25 -8.58 -1.72
CA GLN A 205 25.83 -8.35 -1.39
C GLN A 205 25.48 -6.88 -1.14
N LEU A 206 26.28 -5.95 -1.66
CA LEU A 206 26.00 -4.52 -1.68
C LEU A 206 25.28 -4.17 -2.97
N LEU A 207 24.23 -3.34 -2.87
CA LEU A 207 23.54 -2.78 -4.02
C LEU A 207 24.26 -1.51 -4.49
N PRO A 208 24.79 -1.48 -5.73
CA PRO A 208 25.32 -0.26 -6.32
C PRO A 208 24.19 0.64 -6.80
N ILE A 209 24.05 1.82 -6.20
CA ILE A 209 23.19 2.89 -6.69
C ILE A 209 24.08 3.98 -7.28
N GLY A 210 23.80 4.42 -8.50
CA GLY A 210 24.45 5.59 -9.09
C GLY A 210 23.75 6.88 -8.65
N LEU A 211 24.52 7.95 -8.54
CA LEU A 211 24.04 9.32 -8.33
C LEU A 211 24.56 10.20 -9.44
N ALA A 212 23.68 11.00 -10.05
CA ALA A 212 24.04 11.97 -11.07
C ALA A 212 23.26 13.27 -10.88
N TYR A 213 23.76 14.32 -11.52
CA TYR A 213 23.25 15.67 -11.48
C TYR A 213 23.20 16.23 -12.89
N ALA A 214 22.14 16.94 -13.25
CA ALA A 214 22.01 17.61 -14.53
C ALA A 214 21.47 19.03 -14.32
N THR A 215 22.11 20.01 -14.95
CA THR A 215 21.57 21.37 -15.07
C THR A 215 20.52 21.40 -16.16
N LEU A 216 19.35 21.95 -15.85
CA LEU A 216 18.26 22.09 -16.81
C LEU A 216 18.27 23.49 -17.43
N PRO A 217 17.90 23.64 -18.72
CA PRO A 217 17.71 24.95 -19.32
C PRO A 217 16.58 25.71 -18.59
N VAL A 218 16.76 27.01 -18.37
CA VAL A 218 15.82 27.91 -17.67
C VAL A 218 14.38 27.85 -18.20
N LYS A 219 14.20 27.45 -19.45
CA LYS A 219 12.89 27.45 -20.14
C LYS A 219 12.12 26.13 -20.02
N ILE A 220 12.68 25.07 -19.43
CA ILE A 220 12.01 23.77 -19.35
C ILE A 220 11.19 23.69 -18.06
N ASP A 221 9.90 23.36 -18.19
CA ASP A 221 9.05 23.05 -17.04
C ASP A 221 9.59 21.77 -16.36
N PRO A 222 9.89 21.79 -15.04
CA PRO A 222 10.35 20.63 -14.28
C PRO A 222 9.47 19.38 -14.42
N ASN A 223 8.21 19.53 -14.81
CA ASN A 223 7.26 18.44 -14.99
C ASN A 223 7.30 17.77 -16.38
N ASP A 224 7.88 18.43 -17.39
CA ASP A 224 7.85 18.00 -18.80
C ASP A 224 9.22 17.52 -19.32
N ILE A 225 10.14 17.16 -18.41
CA ILE A 225 11.50 16.77 -18.76
C ILE A 225 11.51 15.42 -19.48
N SER A 226 11.96 15.42 -20.74
CA SER A 226 12.20 14.20 -21.50
C SER A 226 13.61 13.66 -21.26
N SER A 227 13.85 12.39 -21.62
CA SER A 227 15.21 11.82 -21.57
C SER A 227 16.23 12.56 -22.43
N ASN A 228 15.75 13.16 -23.52
CA ASN A 228 16.61 13.87 -24.47
C ASN A 228 17.09 15.21 -23.90
N ASP A 229 16.30 15.80 -22.98
CA ASP A 229 16.68 17.04 -22.29
C ASP A 229 17.78 16.80 -21.25
N LEU A 230 17.88 15.56 -20.76
CA LEU A 230 18.88 15.13 -19.77
C LEU A 230 20.15 14.56 -20.42
N SER A 231 20.04 13.98 -21.62
CA SER A 231 21.10 13.22 -22.31
C SER A 231 22.24 14.07 -22.90
N GLY A 232 22.56 15.23 -22.33
CA GLY A 232 23.65 16.10 -22.79
C GLY A 232 24.38 16.85 -21.68
N HIS A 233 23.80 16.91 -20.47
CA HIS A 233 24.31 17.71 -19.36
C HIS A 233 24.35 16.94 -18.04
N THR A 234 24.32 15.61 -18.12
CA THR A 234 24.35 14.76 -16.92
C THR A 234 25.78 14.50 -16.46
N ILE A 235 26.06 14.90 -15.22
CA ILE A 235 27.30 14.75 -14.47
C ILE A 235 27.10 13.62 -13.45
N LEU A 236 27.81 12.51 -13.60
CA LEU A 236 27.85 11.46 -12.60
C LEU A 236 28.56 11.97 -11.34
N LEU A 237 27.88 11.92 -10.21
CA LEU A 237 28.45 12.32 -8.92
C LEU A 237 29.22 11.18 -8.27
N GLY A 238 28.73 9.95 -8.42
CA GLY A 238 29.35 8.77 -7.83
C GLY A 238 28.43 7.58 -7.74
N SER A 239 28.84 6.59 -6.94
CA SER A 239 28.04 5.42 -6.62
C SER A 239 28.05 5.10 -5.14
N LEU A 240 26.92 4.65 -4.61
CA LEU A 240 26.72 4.20 -3.25
C LEU A 240 26.60 2.67 -3.23
N GLY A 241 27.31 2.03 -2.30
CA GLY A 241 27.18 0.61 -2.00
C GLY A 241 26.33 0.45 -0.75
N ILE A 242 25.06 0.13 -0.94
CA ILE A 242 24.08 0.00 0.14
C ILE A 242 23.95 -1.46 0.54
N GLU A 243 24.10 -1.73 1.83
CA GLU A 243 23.76 -3.01 2.41
C GLU A 243 22.31 -2.94 2.88
N GLY A 244 21.44 -3.69 2.20
CA GLY A 244 20.14 -3.97 2.78
C GLY A 244 20.34 -4.87 3.97
N SER A 245 19.74 -4.56 5.13
CA SER A 245 19.60 -5.52 6.23
C SER A 245 18.58 -6.62 5.86
N LEU A 246 18.78 -7.25 4.71
CA LEU A 246 18.16 -8.51 4.34
C LEU A 246 18.84 -9.57 5.18
N GLY A 247 18.40 -9.70 6.44
CA GLY A 247 18.87 -10.75 7.34
C GLY A 247 18.90 -12.07 6.60
N THR A 248 20.00 -12.81 6.77
CA THR A 248 20.35 -14.10 6.14
C THR A 248 19.33 -15.24 6.37
N ASN A 249 18.16 -14.93 6.93
CA ASN A 249 17.04 -15.84 6.99
C ASN A 249 16.41 -15.91 5.59
N ASN A 250 16.18 -17.14 5.11
CA ASN A 250 15.63 -17.52 3.80
C ASN A 250 14.22 -16.96 3.46
N PHE A 251 13.79 -15.90 4.12
CA PHE A 251 12.61 -15.12 3.86
C PHE A 251 13.04 -13.83 3.16
N LEU A 252 13.04 -13.85 1.82
CA LEU A 252 12.98 -12.61 1.05
C LEU A 252 11.82 -11.78 1.63
N PRO A 253 11.96 -10.47 1.92
CA PRO A 253 10.86 -9.64 2.37
C PRO A 253 9.76 -9.63 1.30
N ILE A 254 8.51 -9.38 1.72
CA ILE A 254 7.43 -9.24 0.74
C ILE A 254 7.83 -8.02 -0.04
N HIS A 255 7.76 -8.12 -1.36
CA HIS A 255 7.85 -6.96 -2.21
C HIS A 255 6.84 -5.92 -1.68
N PRO A 256 7.28 -4.80 -1.08
CA PRO A 256 6.45 -3.79 -0.41
C PRO A 256 5.19 -3.45 -1.20
N SER A 257 5.35 -3.35 -2.53
CA SER A 257 4.27 -3.11 -3.47
C SER A 257 3.15 -4.16 -3.43
N GLN A 258 3.44 -5.45 -3.24
CA GLN A 258 2.45 -6.51 -3.12
C GLN A 258 1.72 -6.47 -1.78
N SER A 259 2.43 -6.22 -0.67
CA SER A 259 1.78 -6.01 0.63
C SER A 259 0.87 -4.80 0.58
N ILE A 260 1.34 -3.69 0.03
CA ILE A 260 0.56 -2.47 -0.17
C ILE A 260 -0.64 -2.72 -1.09
N ALA A 261 -0.47 -3.46 -2.20
CA ALA A 261 -1.56 -3.79 -3.12
C ALA A 261 -2.64 -4.67 -2.46
N ARG A 262 -2.25 -5.63 -1.62
CA ARG A 262 -3.21 -6.48 -0.88
C ARG A 262 -3.91 -5.71 0.23
N ALA A 263 -3.14 -4.98 1.02
CA ALA A 263 -3.63 -4.09 2.07
C ALA A 263 -4.67 -3.12 1.48
N SER A 264 -4.33 -2.45 0.38
CA SER A 264 -5.20 -1.49 -0.29
C SER A 264 -6.44 -2.16 -0.90
N ALA A 265 -6.33 -3.33 -1.52
CA ALA A 265 -7.49 -4.07 -2.01
C ALA A 265 -8.44 -4.54 -0.90
N ALA A 266 -7.90 -5.01 0.23
CA ALA A 266 -8.69 -5.37 1.40
C ALA A 266 -9.40 -4.14 2.00
N GLN A 267 -8.72 -2.99 2.05
CA GLN A 267 -9.32 -1.73 2.48
C GLN A 267 -10.46 -1.31 1.56
N VAL A 268 -10.26 -1.42 0.24
CA VAL A 268 -11.32 -1.12 -0.73
C VAL A 268 -12.53 -2.01 -0.48
N ALA A 269 -12.33 -3.31 -0.25
CA ALA A 269 -13.42 -4.23 0.06
C ALA A 269 -14.16 -3.84 1.35
N ILE A 270 -13.44 -3.47 2.43
CA ILE A 270 -14.05 -3.02 3.70
C ILE A 270 -14.88 -1.75 3.49
N THR A 271 -14.32 -0.74 2.82
CA THR A 271 -15.02 0.54 2.60
C THR A 271 -16.24 0.36 1.70
N LEU A 272 -16.13 -0.46 0.65
CA LEU A 272 -17.27 -0.81 -0.20
C LEU A 272 -18.36 -1.55 0.60
N ALA A 273 -17.99 -2.48 1.47
CA ALA A 273 -18.94 -3.23 2.29
C ALA A 273 -19.71 -2.30 3.25
N LEU A 274 -19.00 -1.34 3.87
CA LEU A 274 -19.62 -0.31 4.71
C LEU A 274 -20.57 0.60 3.92
N ALA A 275 -20.15 1.05 2.73
CA ALA A 275 -20.97 1.89 1.86
C ALA A 275 -22.25 1.15 1.43
N PHE A 276 -22.13 -0.08 0.94
CA PHE A 276 -23.27 -0.90 0.55
C PHE A 276 -24.19 -1.21 1.72
N LEU A 277 -23.64 -1.56 2.88
CA LEU A 277 -24.45 -1.83 4.07
C LEU A 277 -25.26 -0.60 4.50
N THR A 278 -24.66 0.59 4.40
CA THR A 278 -25.34 1.84 4.73
C THR A 278 -26.46 2.14 3.72
N VAL A 279 -26.17 2.04 2.43
CA VAL A 279 -27.15 2.26 1.35
C VAL A 279 -28.31 1.28 1.45
N VAL A 280 -28.02 -0.01 1.61
CA VAL A 280 -29.05 -1.07 1.74
C VAL A 280 -29.89 -0.84 2.99
N SER A 281 -29.29 -0.45 4.12
CA SER A 281 -30.04 -0.16 5.35
C SER A 281 -30.99 1.02 5.18
N VAL A 282 -30.55 2.09 4.53
CA VAL A 282 -31.38 3.30 4.28
C VAL A 282 -32.48 3.00 3.27
N LEU A 283 -32.18 2.25 2.21
CA LEU A 283 -33.19 1.82 1.24
C LEU A 283 -34.22 0.90 1.89
N ALA A 284 -33.82 0.01 2.79
CA ALA A 284 -34.75 -0.89 3.46
C ALA A 284 -35.69 -0.15 4.42
N ASP A 285 -35.18 0.84 5.15
CA ASP A 285 -35.97 1.73 5.99
C ASP A 285 -37.00 2.51 5.19
N THR A 286 -36.57 3.10 4.08
CA THR A 286 -37.43 3.99 3.29
C THR A 286 -38.44 3.26 2.40
N LEU A 287 -38.06 2.10 1.84
CA LEU A 287 -38.95 1.35 0.95
C LEU A 287 -39.84 0.36 1.69
N PHE A 288 -39.34 -0.24 2.77
CA PHE A 288 -40.02 -1.35 3.45
C PHE A 288 -40.32 -1.06 4.92
N GLY A 289 -39.92 0.10 5.46
CA GLY A 289 -40.08 0.42 6.88
C GLY A 289 -39.20 -0.42 7.79
N VAL A 290 -38.19 -1.10 7.25
CA VAL A 290 -37.27 -1.94 8.03
C VAL A 290 -36.32 -1.02 8.79
N PRO A 291 -36.28 -1.06 10.13
CA PRO A 291 -35.51 -0.10 10.90
C PRO A 291 -34.03 -0.06 10.47
N ILE A 292 -33.43 1.13 10.52
CA ILE A 292 -32.03 1.30 10.15
C ILE A 292 -31.14 0.41 11.04
N SER A 293 -30.36 -0.44 10.40
CA SER A 293 -29.50 -1.43 11.07
C SER A 293 -28.14 -0.85 11.51
N VAL A 294 -27.67 0.21 10.85
CA VAL A 294 -26.33 0.80 11.06
C VAL A 294 -26.45 2.21 11.64
N HIS A 295 -25.78 2.46 12.77
CA HIS A 295 -25.59 3.82 13.26
C HIS A 295 -24.31 4.47 12.67
N PRO A 296 -24.29 5.80 12.51
CA PRO A 296 -23.11 6.55 12.07
C PRO A 296 -21.85 6.24 12.89
N LEU A 297 -22.00 6.05 14.21
CA LEU A 297 -20.91 5.70 15.11
C LEU A 297 -20.28 4.34 14.74
N HIS A 298 -21.07 3.35 14.33
CA HIS A 298 -20.53 2.05 13.89
C HIS A 298 -19.69 2.20 12.63
N ILE A 299 -20.15 3.00 11.66
CA ILE A 299 -19.40 3.29 10.43
C ILE A 299 -18.05 3.93 10.78
N LEU A 300 -18.06 4.92 11.67
CA LEU A 300 -16.83 5.56 12.13
C LEU A 300 -15.90 4.56 12.83
N VAL A 301 -16.41 3.69 13.70
CA VAL A 301 -15.54 2.73 14.40
C VAL A 301 -14.93 1.70 13.42
N PHE A 302 -15.72 1.15 12.50
CA PHE A 302 -15.20 0.25 11.48
C PHE A 302 -14.21 0.93 10.53
N GLY A 303 -14.50 2.17 10.10
CA GLY A 303 -13.66 2.90 9.15
C GLY A 303 -12.39 3.50 9.75
N ILE A 304 -12.44 4.00 10.99
CA ILE A 304 -11.34 4.73 11.63
C ILE A 304 -10.45 3.82 12.46
N PHE A 305 -11.03 2.88 13.21
CA PHE A 305 -10.25 2.05 14.13
C PHE A 305 -9.97 0.69 13.52
N LEU A 306 -11.01 -0.02 13.09
CA LEU A 306 -10.85 -1.41 12.69
C LEU A 306 -10.06 -1.55 11.38
N ALA A 307 -10.44 -0.80 10.34
CA ALA A 307 -9.78 -0.85 9.04
C ALA A 307 -8.26 -0.55 9.12
N PRO A 308 -7.80 0.58 9.69
CA PRO A 308 -6.37 0.90 9.77
C PRO A 308 -5.58 -0.08 10.63
N LEU A 309 -6.18 -0.55 11.73
CA LEU A 309 -5.58 -1.54 12.61
C LEU A 309 -5.32 -2.84 11.85
N LEU A 310 -6.31 -3.32 11.11
CA LEU A 310 -6.21 -4.54 10.30
C LEU A 310 -5.22 -4.39 9.12
N LEU A 311 -5.16 -3.20 8.51
CA LEU A 311 -4.19 -2.85 7.48
C LEU A 311 -2.74 -2.85 7.97
N ALA A 312 -2.51 -2.34 9.18
CA ALA A 312 -1.18 -2.32 9.78
C ALA A 312 -0.57 -3.74 9.85
N VAL A 313 -1.40 -4.77 9.96
CA VAL A 313 -0.94 -6.16 9.98
C VAL A 313 -0.36 -6.61 8.64
N TYR A 314 -0.91 -6.18 7.50
CA TYR A 314 -0.35 -6.50 6.18
C TYR A 314 1.02 -5.89 5.97
N SER A 315 1.28 -4.73 6.56
CA SER A 315 2.62 -4.13 6.54
C SER A 315 3.63 -4.97 7.33
N TRP A 316 3.16 -5.73 8.33
CA TRP A 316 3.98 -6.55 9.20
C TRP A 316 4.12 -8.01 8.78
N ASP A 317 3.48 -8.44 7.70
CA ASP A 317 3.56 -9.83 7.28
C ASP A 317 4.92 -10.17 6.65
N HIS A 318 5.42 -11.38 6.88
CA HIS A 318 6.66 -11.87 6.26
C HIS A 318 6.36 -12.50 4.91
N ALA A 319 7.31 -12.48 3.96
CA ALA A 319 6.99 -12.99 2.64
C ALA A 319 6.83 -14.49 2.61
N ILE A 320 5.58 -14.87 2.40
CA ILE A 320 5.27 -16.08 1.68
C ILE A 320 5.79 -15.84 0.25
N LYS A 321 6.78 -16.63 -0.18
CA LYS A 321 7.30 -16.60 -1.56
C LYS A 321 6.10 -16.49 -2.50
N PRO A 322 5.99 -15.42 -3.32
CA PRO A 322 4.85 -15.29 -4.21
C PRO A 322 4.85 -16.52 -5.11
N SER A 323 3.77 -17.31 -5.05
CA SER A 323 3.60 -18.35 -6.05
C SER A 323 3.60 -17.65 -7.41
N LYS A 324 4.29 -18.20 -8.40
CA LYS A 324 4.39 -17.62 -9.77
C LYS A 324 3.02 -17.30 -10.42
N PHE A 325 1.92 -17.77 -9.82
CA PHE A 325 0.55 -17.63 -10.29
C PHE A 325 -0.31 -16.68 -9.45
N GLN A 326 0.28 -15.91 -8.53
CA GLN A 326 -0.52 -15.04 -7.68
C GLN A 326 -0.98 -13.79 -8.45
N LYS A 327 -2.24 -13.83 -8.92
CA LYS A 327 -2.90 -12.70 -9.56
C LYS A 327 -3.02 -11.56 -8.55
N ASN A 328 -2.66 -10.34 -8.96
CA ASN A 328 -2.92 -9.14 -8.17
C ASN A 328 -4.43 -9.02 -7.89
N PRO A 329 -4.83 -8.68 -6.65
CA PRO A 329 -6.23 -8.54 -6.31
C PRO A 329 -6.88 -7.48 -7.21
N SER A 330 -7.97 -7.84 -7.88
CA SER A 330 -8.68 -6.93 -8.77
C SER A 330 -9.76 -6.16 -8.02
N PHE A 331 -10.15 -4.99 -8.53
CA PHE A 331 -11.30 -4.25 -7.99
C PHE A 331 -12.58 -5.11 -7.98
N SER A 332 -12.76 -5.97 -8.99
CA SER A 332 -13.87 -6.91 -9.05
C SER A 332 -13.88 -7.89 -7.88
N ASP A 333 -12.71 -8.30 -7.38
CA ASP A 333 -12.61 -9.20 -6.22
C ASP A 333 -13.02 -8.49 -4.93
N ALA A 334 -12.60 -7.24 -4.78
CA ALA A 334 -12.99 -6.38 -3.66
C ALA A 334 -14.51 -6.10 -3.69
N LEU A 335 -15.05 -5.74 -4.85
CA LEU A 335 -16.49 -5.48 -5.06
C LEU A 335 -17.34 -6.71 -4.72
N TRP A 336 -16.93 -7.88 -5.20
CA TRP A 336 -17.65 -9.12 -4.92
C TRP A 336 -17.61 -9.48 -3.44
N SER A 337 -16.44 -9.35 -2.79
CA SER A 337 -16.30 -9.60 -1.36
C SER A 337 -17.18 -8.65 -0.55
N ALA A 338 -17.15 -7.36 -0.89
CA ALA A 338 -18.00 -6.35 -0.27
C ALA A 338 -19.50 -6.69 -0.41
N THR A 339 -19.92 -7.08 -1.60
CA THR A 339 -21.32 -7.42 -1.89
C THR A 339 -21.80 -8.60 -1.03
N ILE A 340 -21.00 -9.67 -0.93
CA ILE A 340 -21.37 -10.85 -0.12
C ILE A 340 -21.36 -10.54 1.36
N ILE A 341 -20.35 -9.82 1.85
CA ILE A 341 -20.28 -9.40 3.25
C ILE A 341 -21.53 -8.59 3.61
N THR A 342 -21.87 -7.58 2.80
CA THR A 342 -23.10 -6.80 3.00
C THR A 342 -24.36 -7.66 2.93
N ALA A 343 -24.49 -8.52 1.92
CA ALA A 343 -25.68 -9.35 1.73
C ALA A 343 -25.90 -10.32 2.91
N LEU A 344 -24.83 -10.94 3.42
CA LEU A 344 -24.91 -11.85 4.56
C LEU A 344 -25.21 -11.10 5.86
N SER A 345 -24.53 -9.98 6.12
CA SER A 345 -24.74 -9.17 7.33
C SER A 345 -26.13 -8.53 7.38
N PHE A 346 -26.60 -7.96 6.27
CA PHE A 346 -27.94 -7.38 6.21
C PHE A 346 -29.02 -8.46 6.10
N GLY A 347 -28.75 -9.55 5.37
CA GLY A 347 -29.69 -10.67 5.23
C GLY A 347 -29.99 -11.33 6.58
N ILE A 348 -28.99 -11.54 7.43
CA ILE A 348 -29.22 -12.12 8.77
C ILE A 348 -29.98 -11.17 9.69
N TYR A 349 -29.75 -9.87 9.56
CA TYR A 349 -30.52 -8.84 10.26
C TYR A 349 -32.00 -8.88 9.88
N ALA A 350 -32.29 -8.84 8.57
CA ALA A 350 -33.66 -8.87 8.06
C ALA A 350 -34.36 -10.19 8.42
N LEU A 351 -33.65 -11.32 8.32
CA LEU A 351 -34.17 -12.63 8.70
C LEU A 351 -34.48 -12.71 10.20
N TYR A 352 -33.62 -12.13 11.05
CA TYR A 352 -33.84 -12.06 12.48
C TYR A 352 -35.12 -11.26 12.82
N LEU A 353 -35.28 -10.07 12.24
CA LEU A 353 -36.49 -9.27 12.44
C LEU A 353 -37.75 -9.97 11.92
N TYR A 354 -37.64 -10.64 10.78
CA TYR A 354 -38.74 -11.43 10.22
C TYR A 354 -39.16 -12.56 11.16
N TRP A 355 -38.20 -13.34 11.66
CA TRP A 355 -38.49 -14.47 12.55
C TRP A 355 -39.12 -14.01 13.87
N GLN A 356 -38.73 -12.84 14.37
CA GLN A 356 -39.30 -12.24 15.57
C GLN A 356 -40.67 -11.57 15.34
N GLY A 357 -41.25 -11.69 14.13
CA GLY A 357 -42.57 -11.13 13.79
C GLY A 357 -42.60 -9.60 13.73
N SER A 358 -41.46 -8.99 13.41
CA SER A 358 -41.12 -7.61 13.79
C SER A 358 -40.61 -6.78 12.61
N LEU A 359 -41.08 -7.04 11.39
CA LEU A 359 -40.71 -6.23 10.22
C LEU A 359 -41.30 -4.82 10.23
N THR A 360 -42.28 -4.55 11.11
CA THR A 360 -42.89 -3.22 11.23
C THR A 360 -42.20 -2.38 12.30
N PRO A 361 -42.02 -1.06 12.11
CA PRO A 361 -41.30 -0.17 13.03
C PRO A 361 -41.93 -0.03 14.44
N ALA A 362 -43.11 -0.61 14.68
CA ALA A 362 -43.79 -0.62 15.97
C ALA A 362 -43.24 -1.65 16.98
N SER A 363 -42.36 -2.54 16.54
CA SER A 363 -41.70 -3.52 17.40
C SER A 363 -40.58 -2.86 18.21
N GLY A 364 -40.64 -3.00 19.53
CA GLY A 364 -39.84 -2.25 20.51
C GLY A 364 -38.34 -2.11 20.21
N SER A 365 -37.78 -0.99 20.66
CA SER A 365 -36.37 -0.58 20.52
C SER A 365 -35.37 -1.69 20.85
N LEU A 366 -35.69 -2.57 21.80
CA LEU A 366 -34.84 -3.69 22.19
C LEU A 366 -34.64 -4.72 21.07
N LEU A 367 -35.66 -5.03 20.27
CA LEU A 367 -35.53 -6.04 19.23
C LEU A 367 -34.71 -5.52 18.04
N GLN A 368 -34.90 -4.24 17.70
CA GLN A 368 -34.05 -3.54 16.75
C GLN A 368 -32.60 -3.51 17.23
N GLN A 369 -32.36 -3.18 18.50
CA GLN A 369 -31.03 -3.16 19.13
C GLN A 369 -30.35 -4.54 19.06
N SER A 370 -31.07 -5.62 19.40
CA SER A 370 -30.58 -7.00 19.26
C SER A 370 -30.27 -7.36 17.80
N GLY A 371 -31.11 -6.95 16.86
CA GLY A 371 -30.85 -7.12 15.42
C GLY A 371 -29.59 -6.39 14.97
N SER A 372 -29.44 -5.12 15.35
CA SER A 372 -28.26 -4.32 15.04
C SER A 372 -26.99 -4.92 15.65
N ALA A 373 -27.05 -5.41 16.89
CA ALA A 373 -25.96 -6.13 17.54
C ALA A 373 -25.54 -7.39 16.75
N LEU A 374 -26.51 -8.16 16.25
CA LEU A 374 -26.29 -9.35 15.43
C LEU A 374 -25.63 -9.01 14.09
N MET A 375 -26.13 -7.94 13.45
CA MET A 375 -25.60 -7.44 12.18
C MET A 375 -24.15 -6.99 12.31
N ILE A 376 -23.84 -6.19 13.34
CA ILE A 376 -22.49 -5.69 13.62
C ILE A 376 -21.52 -6.83 13.88
N LEU A 377 -21.93 -7.82 14.69
CA LEU A 377 -21.10 -9.01 14.95
C LEU A 377 -20.85 -9.78 13.66
N THR A 378 -21.89 -10.04 12.88
CA THR A 378 -21.77 -10.79 11.62
C THR A 378 -20.87 -10.06 10.63
N PHE A 379 -21.06 -8.75 10.48
CA PHE A 379 -20.24 -7.89 9.62
C PHE A 379 -18.77 -7.90 10.06
N GLY A 380 -18.50 -7.66 11.34
CA GLY A 380 -17.15 -7.69 11.88
C GLY A 380 -16.45 -9.03 11.72
N LEU A 381 -17.14 -10.14 11.99
CA LEU A 381 -16.59 -11.49 11.80
C LEU A 381 -16.30 -11.79 10.33
N CYS A 382 -17.19 -11.38 9.40
CA CYS A 382 -16.94 -11.53 7.96
C CYS A 382 -15.73 -10.72 7.51
N LEU A 383 -15.52 -9.50 8.03
CA LEU A 383 -14.31 -8.73 7.78
C LEU A 383 -13.06 -9.46 8.28
N LEU A 384 -13.08 -9.98 9.51
CA LEU A 384 -11.96 -10.74 10.08
C LEU A 384 -11.61 -11.98 9.26
N VAL A 385 -12.63 -12.70 8.76
CA VAL A 385 -12.45 -13.86 7.87
C VAL A 385 -11.88 -13.40 6.52
N HIS A 386 -12.39 -12.31 5.94
CA HIS A 386 -11.89 -11.76 4.68
C HIS A 386 -10.39 -11.44 4.77
N LEU A 387 -9.96 -10.89 5.91
CA LEU A 387 -8.56 -10.53 6.15
C LEU A 387 -7.69 -11.77 6.36
N ALA A 388 -8.16 -12.74 7.14
CA ALA A 388 -7.48 -14.01 7.29
C ALA A 388 -7.28 -14.72 5.93
N LEU A 389 -8.30 -14.73 5.08
CA LEU A 389 -8.25 -15.39 3.77
C LEU A 389 -7.42 -14.63 2.73
N SER A 390 -7.43 -13.29 2.74
CA SER A 390 -6.58 -12.50 1.85
C SER A 390 -5.09 -12.55 2.24
N ARG A 391 -4.78 -12.97 3.47
CA ARG A 391 -3.42 -13.33 3.90
C ARG A 391 -3.02 -14.73 3.41
N VAL A 392 -3.92 -15.71 3.54
CA VAL A 392 -3.64 -17.13 3.25
C VAL A 392 -3.83 -17.44 1.77
N VAL A 393 -2.79 -17.26 0.97
CA VAL A 393 -2.68 -18.02 -0.31
C VAL A 393 -2.12 -19.42 0.00
N ILE A 394 -2.99 -20.23 0.62
CA ILE A 394 -3.11 -21.72 0.64
C ILE A 394 -1.86 -22.59 0.78
N GLN A 395 -0.65 -22.07 1.00
CA GLN A 395 0.48 -22.91 1.37
C GLN A 395 0.80 -22.76 2.87
N LYS A 396 -0.02 -23.51 3.63
CA LYS A 396 0.13 -23.91 5.04
C LYS A 396 -0.08 -22.80 6.09
N ILE A 397 -1.32 -22.70 6.55
CA ILE A 397 -1.77 -22.01 7.79
C ILE A 397 -0.79 -22.27 8.96
N LYS A 398 -0.22 -23.49 9.06
CA LYS A 398 0.78 -23.88 10.06
C LYS A 398 2.05 -23.03 10.15
N LYS A 399 2.44 -22.25 9.12
CA LYS A 399 3.59 -21.33 9.20
C LYS A 399 3.21 -19.86 9.37
N SER A 400 1.93 -19.52 9.19
CA SER A 400 1.38 -18.16 9.26
C SER A 400 1.12 -17.70 10.70
N GLU A 401 0.93 -18.64 11.63
CA GLU A 401 0.67 -18.39 13.06
C GLU A 401 1.84 -17.74 13.82
N HIS A 402 3.04 -17.65 13.21
CA HIS A 402 4.23 -17.13 13.88
C HIS A 402 4.33 -15.60 13.91
N ASN A 403 3.33 -14.84 13.44
CA ASN A 403 3.34 -13.39 13.54
C ASN A 403 2.51 -12.93 14.77
N PRO A 404 3.14 -12.64 15.93
CA PRO A 404 2.41 -12.27 17.14
C PRO A 404 1.62 -10.97 16.97
N LEU A 405 2.07 -10.06 16.10
CA LEU A 405 1.35 -8.83 15.79
C LEU A 405 0.04 -9.12 15.05
N PHE A 406 0.02 -10.08 14.14
CA PHE A 406 -1.23 -10.49 13.48
C PHE A 406 -2.22 -11.02 14.51
N VAL A 407 -1.79 -11.93 15.40
CA VAL A 407 -2.67 -12.52 16.40
C VAL A 407 -3.18 -11.45 17.36
N LEU A 408 -2.31 -10.56 17.83
CA LEU A 408 -2.68 -9.46 18.70
C LEU A 408 -3.70 -8.52 18.05
N THR A 409 -3.47 -8.13 16.80
CA THR A 409 -4.37 -7.25 16.07
C THR A 409 -5.70 -7.92 15.74
N TRP A 410 -5.68 -9.20 15.36
CA TRP A 410 -6.89 -9.96 15.09
C TRP A 410 -7.73 -10.11 16.36
N ALA A 411 -7.09 -10.44 17.48
CA ALA A 411 -7.73 -10.54 18.79
C ALA A 411 -8.27 -9.20 19.29
N SER A 412 -7.53 -8.10 19.15
CA SER A 412 -8.00 -6.77 19.53
C SER A 412 -9.15 -6.29 18.65
N SER A 413 -9.10 -6.60 17.35
CA SER A 413 -10.21 -6.32 16.42
C SER A 413 -11.47 -7.11 16.79
N LEU A 414 -11.32 -8.40 17.12
CA LEU A 414 -12.43 -9.23 17.61
C LEU A 414 -13.02 -8.66 18.91
N LEU A 415 -12.17 -8.24 19.85
CA LEU A 415 -12.61 -7.62 21.10
C LEU A 415 -13.40 -6.33 20.84
N ILE A 416 -12.93 -5.46 19.95
CA ILE A 416 -13.65 -4.24 19.55
C ILE A 416 -15.01 -4.59 18.95
N ILE A 417 -15.08 -5.58 18.05
CA ILE A 417 -16.34 -6.03 17.44
C ILE A 417 -17.32 -6.55 18.52
N LEU A 418 -16.84 -7.34 19.49
CA LEU A 418 -17.65 -7.85 20.58
C LEU A 418 -18.18 -6.73 21.47
N ILE A 419 -17.35 -5.75 21.82
CA ILE A 419 -17.74 -4.57 22.61
C ILE A 419 -18.82 -3.77 21.86
N LEU A 420 -18.62 -3.50 20.57
CA LEU A 420 -19.58 -2.75 19.75
C LEU A 420 -20.92 -3.49 19.59
N SER A 421 -20.87 -4.80 19.39
CA SER A 421 -22.07 -5.63 19.29
C SER A 421 -22.85 -5.57 20.61
N TYR A 422 -22.17 -5.78 21.74
CA TYR A 422 -22.81 -5.76 23.06
C TYR A 422 -23.35 -4.37 23.46
N SER A 423 -22.66 -3.29 23.07
CA SER A 423 -23.16 -1.93 23.30
C SER A 423 -24.37 -1.57 22.44
N SER A 424 -24.60 -2.31 21.35
CA SER A 424 -25.71 -2.05 20.43
C SER A 424 -27.02 -2.71 20.87
N GLY A 425 -26.97 -3.73 21.73
CA GLY A 425 -28.14 -4.43 22.23
C GLY A 425 -27.84 -5.80 22.83
N PRO A 426 -28.79 -6.41 23.57
CA PRO A 426 -28.60 -7.75 24.11
C PRO A 426 -28.58 -8.78 22.99
N LEU A 427 -27.48 -9.52 22.87
CA LEU A 427 -27.33 -10.59 21.89
C LEU A 427 -27.51 -11.95 22.57
N LEU A 428 -28.50 -12.72 22.14
CA LEU A 428 -28.66 -14.11 22.58
C LEU A 428 -27.51 -14.97 22.07
N VAL A 429 -27.17 -16.03 22.80
CA VAL A 429 -26.13 -17.00 22.40
C VAL A 429 -26.40 -17.58 21.01
N SER A 430 -27.68 -17.85 20.69
CA SER A 430 -28.10 -18.30 19.37
C SER A 430 -27.76 -17.29 18.25
N GLY A 431 -27.91 -15.99 18.51
CA GLY A 431 -27.49 -14.93 17.59
C GLY A 431 -25.98 -14.91 17.39
N GLY A 432 -25.20 -15.08 18.47
CA GLY A 432 -23.75 -15.22 18.37
C GLY A 432 -23.32 -16.41 17.50
N LEU A 433 -23.95 -17.57 17.70
CA LEU A 433 -23.69 -18.77 16.88
C LEU A 433 -24.08 -18.58 15.41
N MET A 434 -25.20 -17.90 15.15
CA MET A 434 -25.63 -17.54 13.79
C MET A 434 -24.61 -16.62 13.10
N ALA A 435 -24.08 -15.61 13.79
CA ALA A 435 -23.05 -14.72 13.25
C ALA A 435 -21.77 -15.49 12.90
N VAL A 436 -21.31 -16.38 13.79
CA VAL A 436 -20.15 -17.23 13.55
C VAL A 436 -20.38 -18.17 12.36
N GLY A 437 -21.53 -18.85 12.31
CA GLY A 437 -21.88 -19.73 11.20
C GLY A 437 -21.91 -19.01 9.86
N THR A 438 -22.41 -17.77 9.84
CA THR A 438 -22.44 -16.92 8.65
C THR A 438 -21.06 -16.50 8.18
N ALA A 439 -20.17 -16.14 9.12
CA ALA A 439 -18.79 -15.80 8.80
C ALA A 439 -18.00 -17.01 8.27
N LEU A 440 -18.24 -18.21 8.81
CA LEU A 440 -17.67 -19.46 8.30
C LEU A 440 -18.20 -19.79 6.89
N PHE A 441 -19.50 -19.58 6.66
CA PHE A 441 -20.11 -19.76 5.35
C PHE A 441 -19.54 -18.80 4.30
N PHE A 442 -19.34 -17.53 4.67
CA PHE A 442 -18.59 -16.57 3.85
C PHE A 442 -17.19 -17.08 3.50
N GLY A 443 -16.47 -17.60 4.51
CA GLY A 443 -15.14 -18.16 4.31
C GLY A 443 -15.13 -19.34 3.32
N ALA A 444 -16.11 -20.24 3.42
CA ALA A 444 -16.27 -21.35 2.49
C ALA A 444 -16.56 -20.88 1.06
N ILE A 445 -17.47 -19.91 0.87
CA ILE A 445 -17.76 -19.32 -0.44
C ILE A 445 -16.49 -18.68 -1.06
N HIS A 446 -15.75 -17.93 -0.26
CA HIS A 446 -14.51 -17.29 -0.68
C HIS A 446 -13.44 -18.32 -1.09
N GLU A 447 -13.31 -19.40 -0.32
CA GLU A 447 -12.38 -20.49 -0.59
C GLU A 447 -12.74 -21.25 -1.88
N ILE A 448 -14.02 -21.58 -2.08
CA ILE A 448 -14.51 -22.23 -3.32
C ILE A 448 -14.19 -21.36 -4.53
N ARG A 449 -14.42 -20.05 -4.44
CA ARG A 449 -14.09 -19.11 -5.51
C ARG A 449 -12.58 -19.04 -5.75
N ALA A 450 -11.78 -18.97 -4.69
CA ALA A 450 -10.32 -18.95 -4.79
C ALA A 450 -9.80 -20.23 -5.45
N HIS A 451 -10.39 -21.39 -5.12
CA HIS A 451 -10.09 -22.67 -5.74
C HIS A 451 -10.46 -22.70 -7.23
N GLY A 452 -11.69 -22.30 -7.58
CA GLY A 452 -12.14 -22.23 -8.98
C GLY A 452 -11.28 -21.29 -9.85
N ASN A 453 -10.90 -20.13 -9.31
CA ASN A 453 -10.03 -19.19 -10.01
C ASN A 453 -8.60 -19.74 -10.25
N ARG A 454 -8.13 -20.72 -9.46
CA ARG A 454 -6.81 -21.32 -9.68
C ARG A 454 -6.85 -22.40 -10.74
N HIS A 455 -7.82 -23.30 -10.67
CA HIS A 455 -7.90 -24.44 -11.58
C HIS A 455 -8.35 -24.08 -13.00
N HIS A 456 -9.08 -22.97 -13.17
CA HIS A 456 -9.54 -22.52 -14.50
C HIS A 456 -8.67 -21.41 -15.12
N THR A 457 -7.50 -21.09 -14.56
CA THR A 457 -6.63 -20.12 -15.22
C THR A 457 -6.00 -20.71 -16.47
N ARG A 458 -6.07 -19.96 -17.58
CA ARG A 458 -5.43 -20.26 -18.87
C ARG A 458 -3.97 -20.71 -18.71
N GLY A 459 -3.27 -20.23 -17.69
CA GLY A 459 -1.91 -20.67 -17.33
C GLY A 459 -1.83 -22.15 -16.93
N HIS A 460 -2.72 -22.64 -16.07
CA HIS A 460 -2.76 -24.05 -15.65
C HIS A 460 -3.18 -24.96 -16.81
N ILE A 461 -4.09 -24.50 -17.67
CA ILE A 461 -4.49 -25.22 -18.89
C ILE A 461 -3.31 -25.28 -19.88
N LEU A 462 -2.60 -24.16 -20.09
CA LEU A 462 -1.41 -24.12 -20.94
C LEU A 462 -0.23 -24.91 -20.36
N GLU A 463 -0.14 -25.05 -19.04
CA GLU A 463 0.88 -25.87 -18.38
C GLU A 463 0.55 -27.36 -18.50
N LEU A 464 -0.72 -27.74 -18.32
CA LEU A 464 -1.20 -29.10 -18.61
C LEU A 464 -1.00 -29.48 -20.09
N LEU A 465 -1.26 -28.55 -21.02
CA LEU A 465 -1.04 -28.73 -22.46
C LEU A 465 0.44 -28.75 -22.87
N LYS A 466 1.36 -28.31 -22.02
CA LYS A 466 2.82 -28.44 -22.25
C LYS A 466 3.38 -29.75 -21.72
N THR A 467 2.68 -30.40 -20.79
CA THR A 467 3.06 -31.69 -20.21
C THR A 467 2.44 -32.90 -20.92
N SER A 468 1.44 -32.67 -21.78
CA SER A 468 0.91 -33.63 -22.77
C SER A 468 1.62 -33.43 -24.11
#